data_AF-A0A842RSW4-F1
#
_entry.id   AF-A0A842RSW4-F1
#
_cell.length_a   1.000
_cell.length_b   1.000
_cell.length_c   1.000
_cell.angle_alpha   90.00
_cell.angle_beta   90.00
_cell.angle_gamma   90.00
#
_symmetry.space_group_name_H-M   'P 1'
#
loop_
_entity.id
_entity.type
_entity.pdbx_description
1 polymer ?
#
loop_
_entity_poly.entity_id
_entity_poly.type
_entity_poly.pdbx_seq_one_letter_code
_entity_poly.pdbx_strand_id
1 'polypeptide(L)'
;MKIRKLINNARAKVSERVLQESVIKKLMYLLVGLYLLLLIIGHIIASLATDYTIWDNWISDLGGSKYTPAPYLYDLACIIAGILTIPFTFYMEHFLSPDINKTTRMRIRIVESAFIFGFLGAISYIGVGIFSEDRNYYGLHGLFSELAFGGFTVNAMFTGWFIMLYKTKIPKILGIYGAFGPLTFLILFVIIGNPLFEWLLLFGILLWIIPLSISVFHKRS
;
A
#
# COMPACT_ATOMS: atom_id res chain seq x y z
N MET A 1 -24.20 13.68 28.89
CA MET A 1 -23.94 14.56 27.73
C MET A 1 -22.50 15.10 27.64
N LYS A 2 -21.84 15.51 28.75
CA LYS A 2 -20.46 16.06 28.74
C LYS A 2 -19.37 15.07 28.29
N ILE A 3 -19.43 13.81 28.72
CA ILE A 3 -18.40 12.78 28.41
C ILE A 3 -18.34 12.47 26.91
N ARG A 4 -19.50 12.31 26.25
CA ARG A 4 -19.58 12.06 24.80
C ARG A 4 -18.98 13.22 23.98
N LYS A 5 -19.21 14.46 24.41
CA LYS A 5 -18.61 15.66 23.78
C LYS A 5 -17.09 15.71 23.98
N LEU A 6 -16.61 15.32 25.16
CA LEU A 6 -15.19 15.25 25.49
C LEU A 6 -14.46 14.18 24.66
N ILE A 7 -15.04 12.99 24.54
CA ILE A 7 -14.51 11.89 23.70
C ILE A 7 -14.50 12.30 22.22
N ASN A 8 -15.57 12.92 21.73
CA ASN A 8 -15.65 13.38 20.35
C ASN A 8 -14.62 14.48 20.04
N ASN A 9 -14.42 15.43 20.97
CA ASN A 9 -13.41 16.48 20.81
C ASN A 9 -11.98 15.93 20.87
N ALA A 10 -11.71 14.96 21.75
CA ALA A 10 -10.41 14.29 21.81
C ALA A 10 -10.13 13.50 20.52
N ARG A 11 -11.12 12.76 20.01
CA ARG A 11 -11.04 12.04 18.72
C ARG A 11 -10.81 12.99 17.55
N ALA A 12 -11.56 14.09 17.48
CA ALA A 12 -11.39 15.10 16.44
C ALA A 12 -9.97 15.69 16.48
N LYS A 13 -9.47 16.04 17.67
CA LYS A 13 -8.13 16.62 17.84
C LYS A 13 -7.00 15.63 17.53
N VAL A 14 -7.18 14.35 17.85
CA VAL A 14 -6.22 13.29 17.48
C VAL A 14 -6.26 13.03 15.97
N SER A 15 -7.45 12.95 15.37
CA SER A 15 -7.62 12.81 13.92
C SER A 15 -6.99 13.99 13.18
N GLU A 16 -7.28 15.23 13.59
CA GLU A 16 -6.68 16.44 13.02
C GLU A 16 -5.16 16.45 13.14
N ARG A 17 -4.60 15.90 14.24
CA ARG A 17 -3.15 15.85 14.48
C ARG A 17 -2.46 14.72 13.70
N VAL A 18 -3.08 13.55 13.61
CA VAL A 18 -2.57 12.39 12.86
C VAL A 18 -2.65 12.64 11.35
N LEU A 19 -3.71 13.32 10.89
CA LEU A 19 -3.92 13.69 9.50
C LEU A 19 -3.27 15.02 9.11
N GLN A 20 -2.39 15.58 9.95
CA GLN A 20 -1.61 16.75 9.55
C GLN A 20 -0.74 16.38 8.36
N GLU A 21 -0.89 17.13 7.28
CA GLU A 21 -0.18 16.90 6.02
C GLU A 21 1.34 16.79 6.22
N SER A 22 1.93 17.62 7.10
CA SER A 22 3.35 17.60 7.40
C SER A 22 3.81 16.31 8.11
N VAL A 23 2.94 15.72 8.94
CA VAL A 23 3.18 14.45 9.63
C VAL A 23 3.09 13.31 8.62
N ILE A 24 1.99 13.24 7.85
CA ILE A 24 1.79 12.19 6.84
C ILE A 24 2.89 12.22 5.78
N LYS A 25 3.32 13.40 5.32
CA LYS A 25 4.43 13.54 4.37
C LYS A 25 5.72 12.91 4.90
N LYS A 26 6.09 13.19 6.16
CA LYS A 26 7.27 12.58 6.80
C LYS A 26 7.13 11.08 6.95
N LEU A 27 5.94 10.60 7.36
CA LEU A 27 5.66 9.17 7.46
C LEU A 27 5.78 8.47 6.11
N MET A 28 5.32 9.08 5.02
CA MET A 28 5.42 8.52 3.68
C MET A 28 6.86 8.45 3.17
N TYR A 29 7.67 9.48 3.39
CA TYR A 29 9.09 9.40 3.03
C TYR A 29 9.85 8.38 3.88
N LEU A 30 9.53 8.29 5.18
CA LEU A 30 10.09 7.27 6.06
C LEU A 30 9.67 5.86 5.60
N LEU A 31 8.39 5.66 5.30
CA LEU A 31 7.83 4.42 4.75
C LEU A 31 8.61 3.98 3.52
N VAL A 32 8.65 4.83 2.49
CA VAL A 32 9.28 4.48 1.21
C VAL A 32 10.76 4.20 1.38
N GLY A 33 11.47 5.05 2.14
CA GLY A 33 12.90 4.88 2.38
C GLY A 33 13.21 3.58 3.13
N LEU A 34 12.52 3.35 4.25
CA LEU A 34 12.76 2.18 5.10
C LEU A 34 12.32 0.87 4.44
N TYR A 35 11.17 0.87 3.77
CA TYR A 35 10.67 -0.29 3.04
C TYR A 35 11.61 -0.70 1.91
N LEU A 36 12.00 0.24 1.04
CA LEU A 36 12.92 -0.04 -0.06
C LEU A 36 14.29 -0.46 0.47
N LEU A 37 14.79 0.17 1.53
CA LEU A 37 16.06 -0.20 2.15
C LEU A 37 16.03 -1.65 2.65
N LEU A 38 15.02 -2.04 3.41
CA LEU A 38 14.90 -3.41 3.94
C LEU A 38 14.71 -4.44 2.82
N LEU A 39 13.91 -4.13 1.80
CA LEU A 39 13.71 -5.01 0.65
C LEU A 39 15.00 -5.20 -0.16
N ILE A 40 15.71 -4.13 -0.46
CA ILE A 40 16.98 -4.18 -1.22
C ILE A 40 18.04 -4.93 -0.43
N ILE A 41 18.22 -4.62 0.87
CA ILE A 41 19.18 -5.33 1.72
C ILE A 41 18.80 -6.81 1.83
N GLY A 42 17.52 -7.11 2.05
CA GLY A 42 17.03 -8.49 2.13
C GLY A 42 17.30 -9.28 0.85
N HIS A 43 17.04 -8.67 -0.31
CA HIS A 43 17.33 -9.25 -1.61
C HIS A 43 18.84 -9.47 -1.82
N ILE A 44 19.69 -8.48 -1.53
CA ILE A 44 21.15 -8.62 -1.65
C ILE A 44 21.66 -9.75 -0.75
N ILE A 45 21.20 -9.84 0.50
CA ILE A 45 21.60 -10.91 1.42
C ILE A 45 21.16 -12.27 0.87
N ALA A 46 19.93 -12.38 0.37
CA ALA A 46 19.42 -13.62 -0.22
C ALA A 46 20.28 -14.04 -1.42
N SER A 47 20.49 -13.15 -2.39
CA SER A 47 21.25 -13.45 -3.61
C SER A 47 22.74 -13.73 -3.38
N LEU A 48 23.32 -13.26 -2.27
CA LEU A 48 24.71 -13.58 -1.92
C LEU A 48 24.84 -14.89 -1.11
N ALA A 49 23.82 -15.23 -0.32
CA ALA A 49 23.84 -16.41 0.53
C ALA A 49 23.24 -17.65 -0.16
N THR A 50 22.39 -17.46 -1.15
CA THR A 50 21.68 -18.50 -1.90
C THR A 50 21.59 -18.09 -3.38
N ASP A 51 21.07 -18.97 -4.24
CA ASP A 51 20.84 -18.67 -5.66
C ASP A 51 19.55 -17.84 -5.89
N TYR A 52 19.17 -16.98 -4.92
CA TYR A 52 17.94 -16.20 -5.00
C TYR A 52 17.95 -15.21 -6.16
N THR A 53 16.97 -15.31 -7.08
CA THR A 53 16.79 -14.35 -8.17
C THR A 53 15.32 -13.95 -8.32
N ILE A 54 15.07 -12.78 -8.92
CA ILE A 54 13.69 -12.32 -9.22
C ILE A 54 12.99 -13.16 -10.29
N TRP A 55 13.74 -14.00 -11.02
CA TRP A 55 13.21 -14.84 -12.10
C TRP A 55 12.67 -16.16 -11.54
N ASP A 56 13.36 -16.69 -10.53
CA ASP A 56 13.13 -18.04 -10.01
C ASP A 56 12.48 -18.06 -8.61
N ASN A 57 12.47 -16.92 -7.90
CA ASN A 57 11.98 -16.83 -6.53
C ASN A 57 10.93 -15.73 -6.32
N TRP A 58 9.90 -16.10 -5.58
CA TRP A 58 8.80 -15.22 -5.20
C TRP A 58 9.30 -14.13 -4.25
N ILE A 59 8.68 -12.96 -4.22
CA ILE A 59 9.02 -11.93 -3.24
C ILE A 59 8.80 -12.47 -1.83
N SER A 60 7.72 -13.23 -1.62
CA SER A 60 7.41 -13.88 -0.35
C SER A 60 8.50 -14.84 0.14
N ASP A 61 9.28 -15.43 -0.76
CA ASP A 61 10.40 -16.31 -0.40
C ASP A 61 11.43 -15.56 0.46
N LEU A 62 11.52 -14.22 0.39
CA LEU A 62 12.37 -13.43 1.28
C LEU A 62 11.96 -13.52 2.76
N GLY A 63 10.76 -14.00 3.08
CA GLY A 63 10.32 -14.33 4.44
C GLY A 63 10.69 -15.75 4.89
N GLY A 64 11.27 -16.57 4.02
CA GLY A 64 11.61 -17.96 4.31
C GLY A 64 13.09 -18.17 4.64
N SER A 65 13.38 -18.84 5.76
CA SER A 65 14.75 -19.22 6.14
C SER A 65 15.42 -20.17 5.15
N LYS A 66 14.63 -20.84 4.31
CA LYS A 66 15.13 -21.64 3.17
C LYS A 66 15.84 -20.80 2.11
N TYR A 67 15.45 -19.54 1.93
CA TYR A 67 15.87 -18.71 0.81
C TYR A 67 16.81 -17.58 1.21
N THR A 68 16.85 -17.22 2.50
CA THR A 68 17.73 -16.19 3.03
C THR A 68 18.07 -16.46 4.49
N PRO A 69 19.29 -16.13 4.95
CA PRO A 69 19.64 -16.19 6.37
C PRO A 69 18.98 -15.07 7.19
N ALA A 70 18.34 -14.08 6.55
CA ALA A 70 17.75 -12.92 7.22
C ALA A 70 16.25 -12.70 6.86
N PRO A 71 15.36 -13.71 7.05
CA PRO A 71 13.96 -13.63 6.63
C PRO A 71 13.18 -12.52 7.35
N TYR A 72 13.60 -12.21 8.58
CA TYR A 72 13.01 -11.15 9.40
C TYR A 72 13.07 -9.76 8.75
N LEU A 73 13.99 -9.50 7.82
CA LEU A 73 14.09 -8.21 7.14
C LEU A 73 12.85 -7.95 6.26
N TYR A 74 12.42 -8.96 5.52
CA TYR A 74 11.21 -8.86 4.68
C TYR A 74 9.96 -8.77 5.55
N ASP A 75 9.87 -9.61 6.59
CA ASP A 75 8.74 -9.59 7.53
C ASP A 75 8.57 -8.20 8.18
N LEU A 76 9.67 -7.60 8.64
CA LEU A 76 9.68 -6.25 9.20
C LEU A 76 9.33 -5.20 8.15
N ALA A 77 9.81 -5.34 6.91
CA ALA A 77 9.46 -4.44 5.82
C ALA A 77 7.94 -4.44 5.59
N CYS A 78 7.31 -5.62 5.52
CA CYS A 78 5.87 -5.79 5.37
C CYS A 78 5.08 -5.17 6.52
N ILE A 79 5.46 -5.46 7.77
CA ILE A 79 4.78 -4.93 8.97
C ILE A 79 4.88 -3.42 9.03
N ILE A 80 6.09 -2.87 8.89
CA ILE A 80 6.32 -1.42 8.96
C ILE A 80 5.59 -0.73 7.81
N ALA A 81 5.64 -1.32 6.61
CA ALA A 81 4.96 -0.76 5.46
C ALA A 81 3.45 -0.72 5.62
N GLY A 82 2.84 -1.81 6.10
CA GLY A 82 1.42 -1.86 6.39
C GLY A 82 1.01 -0.85 7.46
N ILE A 83 1.74 -0.77 8.58
CA ILE A 83 1.46 0.19 9.66
C ILE A 83 1.53 1.64 9.15
N LEU A 84 2.59 1.99 8.44
CA LEU A 84 2.80 3.36 7.97
C LEU A 84 1.87 3.74 6.80
N THR A 85 1.34 2.76 6.07
CA THR A 85 0.35 3.00 5.01
C THR A 85 -1.04 3.33 5.57
N ILE A 86 -1.41 2.82 6.76
CA ILE A 86 -2.73 3.10 7.35
C ILE A 86 -3.02 4.61 7.48
N PRO A 87 -2.17 5.44 8.13
CA PRO A 87 -2.39 6.89 8.20
C PRO A 87 -2.52 7.55 6.83
N PHE A 88 -1.74 7.09 5.84
CA PHE A 88 -1.80 7.61 4.49
C PHE A 88 -3.13 7.28 3.80
N THR A 89 -3.66 6.07 3.99
CA THR A 89 -4.98 5.69 3.47
C THR A 89 -6.09 6.59 4.01
N PHE A 90 -6.11 6.87 5.31
CA PHE A 90 -7.06 7.84 5.91
C PHE A 90 -6.85 9.27 5.37
N TYR A 91 -5.59 9.69 5.22
CA TYR A 91 -5.28 10.99 4.65
C TYR A 91 -5.77 11.12 3.21
N MET A 92 -5.60 10.08 2.39
CA MET A 92 -6.05 10.05 1.00
C MET A 92 -7.57 10.09 0.89
N GLU A 93 -8.29 9.37 1.75
CA GLU A 93 -9.75 9.47 1.84
C GLU A 93 -10.16 10.93 2.13
N HIS A 94 -9.58 11.55 3.15
CA HIS A 94 -9.88 12.95 3.49
C HIS A 94 -9.50 13.93 2.37
N PHE A 95 -8.35 13.71 1.73
CA PHE A 95 -7.84 14.55 0.64
C PHE A 95 -8.71 14.50 -0.61
N LEU A 96 -9.26 13.33 -0.95
CA LEU A 96 -10.11 13.12 -2.12
C LEU A 96 -11.59 13.34 -1.82
N SER A 97 -11.99 13.33 -0.54
CA SER A 97 -13.38 13.41 -0.12
C SER A 97 -14.06 14.67 -0.68
N PRO A 98 -15.11 14.51 -1.48
CA PRO A 98 -15.89 15.64 -1.97
C PRO A 98 -16.77 16.24 -0.88
N ASP A 99 -17.21 17.50 -1.07
CA ASP A 99 -18.29 18.09 -0.27
C ASP A 99 -19.58 17.26 -0.47
N ILE A 100 -20.03 16.58 0.59
CA ILE A 100 -21.15 15.63 0.59
C ILE A 100 -22.44 16.30 0.07
N ASN A 101 -22.61 17.60 0.32
CA ASN A 101 -23.82 18.32 -0.07
C ASN A 101 -23.80 18.78 -1.54
N LYS A 102 -22.65 18.68 -2.23
CA LYS A 102 -22.44 19.22 -3.58
C LYS A 102 -21.91 18.20 -4.58
N THR A 103 -21.99 16.92 -4.25
CA THR A 103 -21.34 15.84 -5.00
C THR A 103 -22.31 14.73 -5.36
N THR A 104 -21.91 13.91 -6.32
CA THR A 104 -22.67 12.72 -6.71
C THR A 104 -22.33 11.54 -5.79
N ARG A 105 -23.32 10.64 -5.60
CA ARG A 105 -23.15 9.39 -4.85
C ARG A 105 -22.03 8.51 -5.44
N MET A 106 -21.86 8.52 -6.75
CA MET A 106 -20.79 7.80 -7.44
C MET A 106 -19.40 8.29 -7.01
N ARG A 107 -19.22 9.62 -6.92
CA ARG A 107 -17.94 10.20 -6.51
C ARG A 107 -17.57 9.81 -5.09
N ILE A 108 -18.55 9.78 -4.17
CA ILE A 108 -18.35 9.31 -2.79
C ILE A 108 -17.96 7.83 -2.78
N ARG A 109 -18.73 6.97 -3.47
CA ARG A 109 -18.47 5.53 -3.50
C ARG A 109 -17.08 5.16 -4.03
N ILE A 110 -16.58 5.87 -5.04
CA ILE A 110 -15.22 5.61 -5.57
C ILE A 110 -14.16 5.88 -4.49
N VAL A 111 -14.29 6.97 -3.73
CA VAL A 111 -13.37 7.30 -2.63
C VAL A 111 -13.48 6.27 -1.50
N GLU A 112 -14.69 5.91 -1.10
CA GLU A 112 -14.94 4.88 -0.08
C GLU A 112 -14.36 3.52 -0.48
N SER A 113 -14.53 3.12 -1.75
CA SER A 113 -13.93 1.89 -2.27
C SER A 113 -12.40 1.97 -2.24
N ALA A 114 -11.80 3.06 -2.70
CA ALA A 114 -10.35 3.26 -2.60
C ALA A 114 -9.88 3.12 -1.14
N PHE A 115 -10.56 3.77 -0.20
CA PHE A 115 -10.25 3.68 1.22
C PHE A 115 -10.33 2.23 1.76
N ILE A 116 -11.45 1.53 1.53
CA ILE A 116 -11.66 0.16 2.01
C ILE A 116 -10.56 -0.77 1.52
N PHE A 117 -10.25 -0.74 0.21
CA PHE A 117 -9.23 -1.60 -0.37
C PHE A 117 -7.81 -1.21 0.05
N GLY A 118 -7.54 0.09 0.24
CA GLY A 118 -6.25 0.54 0.76
C GLY A 118 -6.02 0.12 2.20
N PHE A 119 -7.07 0.16 3.01
CA PHE A 119 -7.03 -0.27 4.41
C PHE A 119 -6.90 -1.79 4.52
N LEU A 120 -7.66 -2.54 3.70
CA LEU A 120 -7.54 -3.98 3.57
C LEU A 120 -6.13 -4.39 3.13
N GLY A 121 -5.57 -3.73 2.10
CA GLY A 121 -4.22 -3.96 1.63
C GLY A 121 -3.18 -3.72 2.72
N ALA A 122 -3.29 -2.61 3.46
CA ALA A 122 -2.38 -2.27 4.54
C ALA A 122 -2.43 -3.27 5.72
N ILE A 123 -3.63 -3.64 6.19
CA ILE A 123 -3.78 -4.66 7.23
C ILE A 123 -3.25 -6.00 6.74
N SER A 124 -3.56 -6.37 5.50
CA SER A 124 -3.13 -7.66 4.96
C SER A 124 -1.63 -7.73 4.81
N TYR A 125 -0.98 -6.61 4.49
CA TYR A 125 0.47 -6.53 4.40
C TYR A 125 1.16 -6.65 5.77
N ILE A 126 0.52 -6.19 6.85
CA ILE A 126 0.96 -6.53 8.21
C ILE A 126 0.85 -8.05 8.43
N GLY A 127 -0.27 -8.64 7.99
CA GLY A 127 -0.51 -10.08 8.01
C GLY A 127 0.59 -10.88 7.30
N VAL A 128 1.06 -10.44 6.13
CA VAL A 128 2.17 -11.08 5.38
C VAL A 128 3.43 -11.21 6.23
N GLY A 129 3.82 -10.17 6.96
CA GLY A 129 5.01 -10.24 7.81
C GLY A 129 4.79 -11.04 9.11
N ILE A 130 3.58 -11.05 9.66
CA ILE A 130 3.25 -11.88 10.84
C ILE A 130 3.25 -13.36 10.46
N PHE A 131 2.44 -13.71 9.47
CA PHE A 131 2.32 -15.04 8.91
C PHE A 131 3.31 -15.18 7.77
N SER A 132 4.60 -15.07 8.07
CA SER A 132 5.68 -15.23 7.08
C SER A 132 5.67 -16.60 6.41
N GLU A 133 6.48 -16.80 5.38
CA GLU A 133 6.58 -18.05 4.62
C GLU A 133 6.87 -19.25 5.55
N ASP A 134 7.79 -19.09 6.50
CA ASP A 134 8.09 -20.11 7.52
C ASP A 134 6.96 -20.31 8.55
N ARG A 135 6.07 -19.31 8.70
CA ARG A 135 4.96 -19.27 9.67
C ARG A 135 3.60 -19.36 8.97
N ASN A 136 3.54 -20.07 7.85
CA ASN A 136 2.36 -20.23 7.03
C ASN A 136 1.38 -21.29 7.58
N TYR A 137 0.88 -21.06 8.80
CA TYR A 137 -0.14 -21.93 9.39
C TYR A 137 -1.45 -21.81 8.60
N TYR A 138 -2.05 -22.94 8.22
CA TYR A 138 -3.34 -23.00 7.52
C TYR A 138 -3.42 -22.22 6.19
N GLY A 139 -2.28 -21.94 5.54
CA GLY A 139 -2.26 -21.17 4.30
C GLY A 139 -2.46 -19.66 4.49
N LEU A 140 -2.33 -19.15 5.72
CA LEU A 140 -2.56 -17.74 6.03
C LEU A 140 -1.58 -16.80 5.32
N HIS A 141 -0.33 -17.20 5.09
CA HIS A 141 0.63 -16.38 4.33
C HIS A 141 0.08 -16.05 2.94
N GLY A 142 -0.37 -17.08 2.22
CA GLY A 142 -0.95 -16.96 0.88
C GLY A 142 -2.18 -16.06 0.88
N LEU A 143 -3.13 -16.29 1.79
CA LEU A 143 -4.32 -15.46 1.94
C LEU A 143 -3.98 -13.98 2.17
N PHE A 144 -3.07 -13.69 3.10
CA PHE A 144 -2.68 -12.31 3.40
C PHE A 144 -1.89 -11.66 2.25
N SER A 145 -1.07 -12.43 1.53
CA SER A 145 -0.36 -11.94 0.34
C SER A 145 -1.34 -11.57 -0.78
N GLU A 146 -2.30 -12.44 -1.08
CA GLU A 146 -3.35 -12.19 -2.07
C GLU A 146 -4.18 -10.96 -1.71
N LEU A 147 -4.60 -10.84 -0.44
CA LEU A 147 -5.36 -9.68 0.03
C LEU A 147 -4.52 -8.39 0.05
N ALA A 148 -3.21 -8.47 0.30
CA ALA A 148 -2.31 -7.31 0.25
C ALA A 148 -2.15 -6.79 -1.18
N PHE A 149 -1.72 -7.66 -2.10
CA PHE A 149 -1.55 -7.32 -3.51
C PHE A 149 -2.87 -6.91 -4.17
N GLY A 150 -3.95 -7.66 -3.93
CA GLY A 150 -5.29 -7.35 -4.41
C GLY A 150 -5.81 -6.03 -3.83
N GLY A 151 -5.67 -5.83 -2.51
CA GLY A 151 -6.10 -4.62 -1.82
C GLY A 151 -5.40 -3.37 -2.35
N PHE A 152 -4.06 -3.40 -2.46
CA PHE A 152 -3.32 -2.26 -3.01
C PHE A 152 -3.58 -2.01 -4.49
N THR A 153 -3.74 -3.07 -5.29
CA THR A 153 -4.08 -2.94 -6.72
C THR A 153 -5.46 -2.32 -6.91
N VAL A 154 -6.47 -2.78 -6.18
CA VAL A 154 -7.84 -2.26 -6.28
C VAL A 154 -7.93 -0.85 -5.69
N ASN A 155 -7.16 -0.54 -4.64
CA ASN A 155 -6.99 0.84 -4.16
C ASN A 155 -6.43 1.74 -5.27
N ALA A 156 -5.36 1.31 -5.93
CA ALA A 156 -4.75 2.06 -7.03
C ALA A 156 -5.75 2.27 -8.17
N MET A 157 -6.54 1.25 -8.48
CA MET A 157 -7.56 1.30 -9.52
C MET A 157 -8.61 2.37 -9.22
N PHE A 158 -9.25 2.33 -8.04
CA PHE A 158 -10.29 3.30 -7.67
C PHE A 158 -9.74 4.71 -7.50
N THR A 159 -8.56 4.87 -6.90
CA THR A 159 -7.89 6.17 -6.79
C THR A 159 -7.56 6.72 -8.17
N GLY A 160 -7.08 5.86 -9.07
CA GLY A 160 -6.76 6.17 -10.45
C GLY A 160 -7.98 6.66 -11.23
N TRP A 161 -9.08 5.91 -11.17
CA TRP A 161 -10.37 6.32 -11.74
C TRP A 161 -10.87 7.64 -11.17
N PHE A 162 -10.77 7.87 -9.86
CA PHE A 162 -11.16 9.14 -9.27
C PHE A 162 -10.36 10.30 -9.87
N ILE A 163 -9.02 10.15 -9.95
CA ILE A 163 -8.14 11.16 -10.52
C ILE A 163 -8.47 11.40 -12.00
N MET A 164 -8.81 10.38 -12.77
CA MET A 164 -9.18 10.50 -14.19
C MET A 164 -10.53 11.20 -14.38
N LEU A 165 -11.55 10.82 -13.62
CA LEU A 165 -12.92 11.28 -13.80
C LEU A 165 -13.18 12.67 -13.23
N TYR A 166 -12.47 13.07 -12.17
CA TYR A 166 -12.75 14.32 -11.46
C TYR A 166 -11.58 15.30 -11.53
N LYS A 167 -11.87 16.60 -11.33
CA LYS A 167 -10.84 17.62 -11.21
C LYS A 167 -10.12 17.45 -9.88
N THR A 168 -8.84 17.11 -9.93
CA THR A 168 -7.96 16.98 -8.76
C THR A 168 -6.67 17.79 -9.01
N LYS A 169 -5.87 18.01 -7.97
CA LYS A 169 -4.53 18.62 -8.11
C LYS A 169 -3.48 17.62 -8.62
N ILE A 170 -3.83 16.34 -8.68
CA ILE A 170 -2.93 15.23 -9.05
C ILE A 170 -2.87 15.12 -10.58
N PRO A 171 -1.67 14.93 -11.18
CA PRO A 171 -1.53 14.72 -12.63
C PRO A 171 -2.38 13.55 -13.14
N LYS A 172 -3.08 13.75 -14.26
CA LYS A 172 -3.95 12.71 -14.87
C LYS A 172 -3.20 11.46 -15.27
N ILE A 173 -1.92 11.57 -15.64
CA ILE A 173 -1.07 10.41 -15.97
C ILE A 173 -0.94 9.44 -14.80
N LEU A 174 -0.87 9.93 -13.56
CA LEU A 174 -0.86 9.08 -12.36
C LEU A 174 -2.23 8.43 -12.12
N GLY A 175 -3.30 9.09 -12.53
CA GLY A 175 -4.64 8.51 -12.55
C GLY A 175 -4.74 7.34 -13.51
N ILE A 176 -4.27 7.52 -14.75
CA ILE A 176 -4.25 6.48 -15.80
C ILE A 176 -3.38 5.30 -15.34
N TYR A 177 -2.16 5.57 -14.88
CA TYR A 177 -1.27 4.51 -14.43
C TYR A 177 -1.82 3.78 -13.20
N GLY A 178 -2.43 4.49 -12.23
CA GLY A 178 -3.08 3.83 -11.09
C GLY A 178 -4.25 2.94 -11.47
N ALA A 179 -5.04 3.38 -12.46
CA ALA A 179 -6.20 2.64 -12.96
C ALA A 179 -5.81 1.32 -13.64
N PHE A 180 -4.72 1.32 -14.41
CA PHE A 180 -4.40 0.21 -15.31
C PHE A 180 -3.07 -0.49 -15.00
N GLY A 181 -2.04 0.21 -14.54
CA GLY A 181 -0.69 -0.33 -14.37
C GLY A 181 -0.61 -1.54 -13.42
N PRO A 182 -0.84 -1.37 -12.11
CA PRO A 182 -0.89 -2.49 -11.16
C PRO A 182 -1.89 -3.57 -11.56
N LEU A 183 -3.05 -3.18 -12.09
CA LEU A 183 -4.09 -4.12 -12.52
C LEU A 183 -3.61 -5.04 -13.67
N THR A 184 -2.87 -4.50 -14.64
CA THR A 184 -2.28 -5.31 -15.71
C THR A 184 -1.33 -6.36 -15.14
N PHE A 185 -0.45 -5.99 -14.22
CA PHE A 185 0.48 -6.95 -13.61
C PHE A 185 -0.24 -7.98 -12.73
N LEU A 186 -1.31 -7.58 -12.03
CA LEU A 186 -2.13 -8.53 -11.26
C LEU A 186 -2.79 -9.56 -12.17
N ILE A 187 -3.37 -9.13 -13.30
CA ILE A 187 -3.98 -10.04 -14.28
C ILE A 187 -2.92 -11.00 -14.86
N LEU A 188 -1.74 -10.48 -15.23
CA LEU A 188 -0.65 -11.31 -15.74
C LEU A 188 -0.15 -12.30 -14.70
N PHE A 189 -0.01 -11.88 -13.44
CA PHE A 189 0.35 -12.74 -12.33
C PHE A 189 -0.65 -13.88 -12.14
N VAL A 190 -1.96 -13.59 -12.15
CA VAL A 190 -3.01 -14.62 -11.99
C VAL A 190 -3.04 -15.59 -13.17
N ILE A 191 -2.81 -15.14 -14.40
CA ILE A 191 -2.85 -15.99 -15.60
C ILE A 191 -1.60 -16.85 -15.71
N ILE A 192 -0.41 -16.28 -15.47
CA ILE A 192 0.87 -16.91 -15.75
C ILE A 192 1.42 -17.64 -14.52
N GLY A 193 1.19 -17.09 -13.32
CA GLY A 193 1.58 -17.71 -12.06
C GLY A 193 3.09 -17.95 -11.94
N ASN A 194 3.92 -16.94 -12.22
CA ASN A 194 5.37 -17.04 -12.06
C ASN A 194 5.96 -15.93 -11.16
N PRO A 195 7.17 -16.13 -10.61
CA PRO A 195 7.81 -15.18 -9.69
C PRO A 195 8.01 -13.79 -10.28
N LEU A 196 8.43 -13.72 -11.55
CA LEU A 196 8.67 -12.45 -12.21
C LEU A 196 7.44 -11.54 -12.21
N PHE A 197 6.23 -12.08 -12.45
CA PHE A 197 5.02 -11.26 -12.47
C PHE A 197 4.57 -10.79 -11.09
N GLU A 198 4.92 -11.51 -10.02
CA GLU A 198 4.75 -11.01 -8.65
C GLU A 198 5.67 -9.80 -8.40
N TRP A 199 6.95 -9.91 -8.79
CA TRP A 199 7.91 -8.81 -8.72
C TRP A 199 7.45 -7.58 -9.51
N LEU A 200 6.99 -7.79 -10.74
CA LEU A 200 6.46 -6.71 -11.58
C LEU A 200 5.18 -6.10 -11.00
N LEU A 201 4.34 -6.87 -10.31
CA LEU A 201 3.19 -6.35 -9.60
C LEU A 201 3.61 -5.44 -8.44
N LEU A 202 4.58 -5.86 -7.63
CA LEU A 202 5.15 -5.01 -6.57
C LEU A 202 5.71 -3.71 -7.15
N PHE A 203 6.55 -3.81 -8.20
CA PHE A 203 7.12 -2.62 -8.85
C PHE A 203 6.04 -1.73 -9.45
N GLY A 204 4.99 -2.31 -10.03
CA GLY A 204 3.84 -1.56 -10.55
C GLY A 204 3.14 -0.74 -9.47
N ILE A 205 2.92 -1.34 -8.29
CA ILE A 205 2.34 -0.65 -7.14
C ILE A 205 3.28 0.48 -6.66
N LEU A 206 4.58 0.20 -6.52
CA LEU A 206 5.58 1.18 -6.07
C LEU A 206 5.73 2.36 -7.03
N LEU A 207 5.79 2.08 -8.33
CA LEU A 207 5.85 3.08 -9.41
C LEU A 207 4.61 3.98 -9.45
N TRP A 208 3.50 3.54 -8.87
CA TRP A 208 2.31 4.36 -8.72
C TRP A 208 2.30 5.15 -7.40
N ILE A 209 2.44 4.45 -6.26
CA ILE A 209 2.23 5.05 -4.94
C ILE A 209 3.31 6.09 -4.60
N ILE A 210 4.57 5.88 -5.03
CA ILE A 210 5.66 6.81 -4.75
C ILE A 210 5.40 8.15 -5.47
N PRO A 211 5.23 8.22 -6.80
CA PRO A 211 4.89 9.48 -7.47
C PRO A 211 3.56 10.09 -7.04
N LEU A 212 2.55 9.27 -6.70
CA LEU A 212 1.28 9.73 -6.14
C LEU A 212 1.52 10.48 -4.84
N SER A 213 2.25 9.88 -3.89
CA SER A 213 2.54 10.49 -2.59
C SER A 213 3.27 11.83 -2.76
N ILE A 214 4.26 11.89 -3.65
CA ILE A 214 4.98 13.13 -3.97
C ILE A 214 4.01 14.18 -4.53
N SER A 215 3.16 13.81 -5.50
CA SER A 215 2.21 14.72 -6.15
C SER A 215 1.16 15.29 -5.19
N VAL A 216 0.74 14.49 -4.21
CA VAL A 216 -0.20 14.90 -3.16
C VAL A 216 0.40 16.00 -2.27
N PHE A 217 1.71 15.95 -1.99
CA PHE A 217 2.41 16.89 -1.10
C PHE A 217 3.17 18.03 -1.80
N HIS A 218 3.34 17.99 -3.13
CA HIS A 218 4.17 18.95 -3.86
C HIS A 218 3.45 20.28 -4.21
N LYS A 219 2.10 20.34 -4.12
CA LYS A 219 1.31 21.51 -4.57
C LYS A 219 0.57 22.28 -3.46
N ARG A 220 1.08 22.26 -2.23
CA ARG A 220 0.47 22.95 -1.07
C ARG A 220 1.42 23.81 -0.25
N SER A 221 2.69 23.94 -0.65
CA SER A 221 3.62 24.96 -0.15
C SER A 221 3.63 26.18 -1.05
#